data_AF-A0A165T752-F1
#
_entry.id   AF-A0A165T752-F1
#
_cell.length_a   1.000
_cell.length_b   1.000
_cell.length_c   1.000
_cell.angle_alpha   90.00
_cell.angle_beta   90.00
_cell.angle_gamma   90.00
#
_symmetry.space_group_name_H-M   'P 1'
#
loop_
_entity.id
_entity.type
_entity.pdbx_description
1 polymer ?
#
loop_
_entity_poly.entity_id
_entity_poly.type
_entity_poly.pdbx_seq_one_letter_code
_entity_poly.pdbx_strand_id
1 'polypeptide(L)'
;MTDHQVIYKSESTRKFIRFITFLGVFLALTGLALILKFPDCHTIKTAVLASWGIGPPVWFFYEYHFVFRHPDKGGNADAVSEFKYSQGLATKVWAGVLAALVAAAALQ
;
A
#
# COMPACT_ATOMS: atom_id res chain seq x y z
N MET A 1 16.26 -2.75 -28.57
CA MET A 1 15.01 -2.88 -27.78
C MET A 1 15.40 -3.58 -26.49
N THR A 2 15.66 -2.80 -25.45
CA THR A 2 16.54 -3.13 -24.32
C THR A 2 15.86 -4.01 -23.25
N ASP A 3 16.64 -4.94 -22.70
CA ASP A 3 16.29 -6.04 -21.77
C ASP A 3 15.53 -5.64 -20.48
N HIS A 4 15.33 -4.35 -20.20
CA HIS A 4 14.71 -3.88 -18.95
C HIS A 4 13.21 -4.23 -18.84
N GLN A 5 12.54 -4.58 -19.94
CA GLN A 5 11.12 -4.96 -19.96
C GLN A 5 10.83 -6.39 -19.49
N VAL A 6 11.86 -7.24 -19.31
CA VAL A 6 11.65 -8.67 -19.03
C VAL A 6 11.36 -8.94 -17.55
N ILE A 7 11.89 -8.12 -16.63
CA ILE A 7 11.70 -8.32 -15.18
C ILE A 7 10.24 -8.03 -14.75
N TYR A 8 9.55 -7.11 -15.43
CA TYR A 8 8.16 -6.72 -15.09
C TYR A 8 7.08 -7.62 -15.72
N LYS A 9 7.46 -8.66 -16.47
CA LYS A 9 6.52 -9.40 -17.33
C LYS A 9 6.20 -10.82 -16.89
N SER A 10 6.63 -11.25 -15.70
CA SER A 10 6.21 -12.55 -15.17
C SER A 10 4.70 -12.53 -14.89
N GLU A 11 3.97 -13.53 -15.40
CA GLU A 11 2.52 -13.66 -15.17
C GLU A 11 2.20 -13.76 -13.66
N SER A 12 3.14 -14.33 -12.90
CA SER A 12 3.08 -14.43 -11.44
C SER A 12 3.06 -13.06 -10.76
N THR A 13 3.93 -12.14 -11.17
CA THR A 13 4.00 -10.78 -10.62
C THR A 13 2.69 -10.02 -10.83
N ARG A 14 2.07 -10.16 -12.01
CA ARG A 14 0.77 -9.51 -12.30
C ARG A 14 -0.37 -10.09 -11.49
N LYS A 15 -0.43 -11.42 -11.32
CA LYS A 15 -1.43 -12.08 -10.47
C LYS A 15 -1.27 -11.64 -9.02
N PHE A 16 -0.03 -11.56 -8.54
CA PHE A 16 0.30 -11.12 -7.20
C PHE A 16 -0.07 -9.66 -6.94
N ILE A 17 0.27 -8.75 -7.85
CA ILE A 17 -0.11 -7.33 -7.76
C ILE A 17 -1.64 -7.20 -7.69
N ARG A 18 -2.36 -7.85 -8.60
CA ARG A 18 -3.84 -7.82 -8.59
C ARG A 18 -4.40 -8.35 -7.27
N PHE A 19 -3.86 -9.46 -6.78
CA PHE A 19 -4.26 -10.04 -5.52
C PHE A 19 -4.07 -9.06 -4.35
N ILE A 20 -2.89 -8.44 -4.24
CA ILE A 20 -2.63 -7.41 -3.21
C ILE A 20 -3.59 -6.23 -3.36
N THR A 21 -3.84 -5.76 -4.58
CA THR A 21 -4.79 -4.66 -4.82
C THR A 21 -6.19 -5.02 -4.33
N PHE A 22 -6.71 -6.20 -4.70
CA PHE A 22 -8.03 -6.65 -4.25
C PHE A 22 -8.08 -6.84 -2.73
N LEU A 23 -7.02 -7.41 -2.14
CA LEU A 23 -6.91 -7.58 -0.69
C LEU A 23 -6.90 -6.22 0.02
N GLY A 24 -6.14 -5.24 -0.48
CA GLY A 24 -6.08 -3.89 0.08
C GLY A 24 -7.42 -3.18 0.04
N VAL A 25 -8.15 -3.26 -1.08
CA VAL A 25 -9.51 -2.72 -1.19
C VAL A 25 -10.47 -3.43 -0.23
N PHE A 26 -10.41 -4.76 -0.17
CA PHE A 26 -11.24 -5.54 0.75
C PHE A 26 -10.99 -5.14 2.21
N LEU A 27 -9.74 -5.00 2.62
CA LEU A 27 -9.34 -4.56 3.97
C LEU A 27 -9.78 -3.12 4.26
N ALA A 28 -9.75 -2.24 3.27
CA ALA A 28 -10.21 -0.86 3.43
C ALA A 28 -11.73 -0.82 3.68
N LEU A 29 -12.50 -1.58 2.89
CA LEU A 29 -13.95 -1.67 3.04
C LEU A 29 -14.35 -2.34 4.35
N THR A 30 -13.67 -3.42 4.76
CA THR A 30 -13.93 -4.05 6.05
C THR A 30 -13.54 -3.16 7.22
N GLY A 31 -12.41 -2.46 7.15
CA GLY A 31 -12.01 -1.47 8.16
C GLY A 31 -13.05 -0.36 8.31
N LEU A 32 -13.54 0.18 7.20
CA LEU A 32 -14.61 1.19 7.20
C LEU A 32 -15.91 0.62 7.78
N ALA A 33 -16.34 -0.57 7.36
CA ALA A 33 -17.54 -1.22 7.88
C ALA A 33 -17.46 -1.50 9.38
N LEU A 34 -16.28 -1.88 9.90
CA LEU A 34 -16.07 -2.10 11.33
C LEU A 34 -16.18 -0.80 12.14
N ILE A 35 -15.60 0.29 11.66
CA ILE A 35 -15.76 1.62 12.27
C ILE A 35 -17.23 2.03 12.26
N LEU A 36 -17.92 1.84 11.14
CA LEU A 36 -19.33 2.20 10.99
C LEU A 36 -20.28 1.36 11.87
N LYS A 37 -20.01 0.07 12.05
CA LYS A 37 -20.85 -0.86 12.80
C LYS A 37 -20.66 -0.78 14.31
N PHE A 38 -19.46 -0.40 14.77
CA PHE A 38 -19.10 -0.38 16.19
C PHE A 38 -18.61 1.01 16.64
N PRO A 39 -19.50 2.03 16.65
CA PRO A 39 -19.11 3.41 16.95
C PRO A 39 -18.53 3.59 18.37
N ASP A 40 -19.02 2.84 19.35
CA ASP A 40 -18.60 2.98 20.75
C ASP A 40 -17.31 2.20 21.09
N CYS A 41 -16.82 1.37 20.16
CA CYS A 41 -15.65 0.52 20.40
C CYS A 41 -14.35 1.23 19.99
N HIS A 42 -13.79 2.01 20.92
CA HIS A 42 -12.51 2.70 20.72
C HIS A 42 -11.37 1.76 20.32
N THR A 43 -11.32 0.55 20.88
CA THR A 43 -10.28 -0.44 20.54
C THR A 43 -10.29 -0.82 19.07
N ILE A 44 -11.47 -1.01 18.46
CA ILE A 44 -11.60 -1.35 17.03
C ILE A 44 -11.15 -0.16 16.18
N LYS A 45 -11.63 1.06 16.49
CA LYS A 45 -11.24 2.29 15.77
C LYS A 45 -9.72 2.46 15.80
N THR A 46 -9.11 2.39 16.99
CA THR A 46 -7.66 2.53 17.16
C THR A 46 -6.89 1.43 16.45
N ALA A 47 -7.32 0.17 16.53
CA ALA A 47 -6.64 -0.93 15.85
C ALA A 47 -6.67 -0.77 14.32
N VAL A 48 -7.82 -0.40 13.74
CA VAL A 48 -7.96 -0.16 12.30
C VAL A 48 -7.08 1.01 11.87
N LEU A 49 -7.15 2.15 12.57
CA LEU A 49 -6.36 3.34 12.25
C LEU A 49 -4.86 3.13 12.43
N ALA A 50 -4.43 2.43 13.48
CA ALA A 50 -3.02 2.13 13.71
C ALA A 50 -2.47 1.20 12.62
N SER A 51 -3.24 0.16 12.26
CA SER A 51 -2.86 -0.77 11.20
C SER A 51 -2.70 -0.06 9.86
N TRP A 52 -3.64 0.82 9.51
CA TRP A 52 -3.60 1.60 8.27
C TRP A 52 -2.60 2.77 8.30
N GLY A 53 -2.32 3.34 9.47
CA GLY A 53 -1.37 4.43 9.64
C GLY A 53 0.09 3.97 9.60
N ILE A 54 0.38 2.74 10.03
CA ILE A 54 1.74 2.21 10.14
C ILE A 54 2.06 1.19 9.04
N GLY A 55 1.10 0.31 8.70
CA GLY A 55 1.34 -0.81 7.79
C GLY A 55 1.89 -0.39 6.42
N PRO A 56 1.18 0.48 5.67
CA PRO A 56 1.63 0.90 4.34
C PRO A 56 2.95 1.68 4.35
N PRO A 57 3.21 2.63 5.27
CA PRO A 57 4.53 3.25 5.40
C PRO A 57 5.67 2.26 5.68
N VAL A 58 5.46 1.29 6.57
CA VAL A 58 6.47 0.24 6.87
C VAL A 58 6.71 -0.63 5.63
N TRP A 59 5.66 -0.98 4.90
CA TRP A 59 5.77 -1.73 3.65
C TRP A 59 6.57 -0.97 2.59
N PHE A 60 6.27 0.31 2.36
CA PHE A 60 7.01 1.14 1.41
C PHE A 60 8.48 1.31 1.79
N PHE A 61 8.77 1.41 3.09
CA PHE A 61 10.14 1.45 3.58
C PHE A 61 10.89 0.13 3.32
N TYR A 62 10.24 -1.00 3.61
CA TYR A 62 10.79 -2.33 3.33
C TYR A 62 11.06 -2.53 1.85
N GLU A 63 10.11 -2.18 0.98
CA GLU A 63 10.23 -2.33 -0.46
C GLU A 63 11.40 -1.49 -1.02
N TYR A 64 11.55 -0.25 -0.57
CA TYR A 64 12.68 0.59 -0.96
C TYR A 64 14.03 0.00 -0.55
N HIS A 65 14.16 -0.45 0.71
CA HIS A 65 15.44 -0.89 1.25
C HIS A 65 15.89 -2.26 0.74
N PHE A 66 14.96 -3.22 0.63
CA PHE A 66 15.30 -4.62 0.33
C PHE A 66 15.20 -4.98 -1.15
N VAL A 67 14.40 -4.25 -1.94
CA VAL A 67 14.16 -4.57 -3.35
C VAL A 67 14.97 -3.65 -4.27
N PHE A 68 14.93 -2.33 -4.05
CA PHE A 68 15.45 -1.36 -5.02
C PHE A 68 16.78 -0.69 -4.65
N ARG A 69 17.18 -0.70 -3.37
CA ARG A 69 18.47 -0.10 -2.93
C ARG A 69 19.69 -0.92 -3.36
N HIS A 70 19.53 -2.20 -3.66
CA HIS A 70 20.64 -3.07 -4.03
C HIS A 70 20.88 -3.06 -5.56
N PRO A 71 22.03 -2.54 -6.04
CA PRO A 71 22.35 -2.49 -7.47
C PRO A 71 22.31 -3.88 -8.11
N ASP A 72 22.70 -4.90 -7.35
CA ASP A 72 22.83 -6.29 -7.75
C ASP A 72 21.48 -7.00 -8.01
N LYS A 73 20.36 -6.38 -7.64
CA LYS A 73 19.00 -6.94 -7.77
C LYS A 73 18.08 -6.19 -8.76
N GLY A 74 18.65 -5.31 -9.59
CA GLY A 74 17.90 -4.55 -10.61
C GLY A 74 17.79 -3.04 -10.37
N GLY A 75 18.60 -2.49 -9.47
CA GLY A 75 18.70 -1.05 -9.21
C GLY A 75 19.43 -0.28 -10.33
N ASN A 76 18.85 -0.22 -11.53
CA ASN A 76 19.18 0.83 -12.52
C ASN A 76 18.49 2.14 -12.08
N ALA A 77 19.14 3.29 -12.27
CA ALA A 77 18.57 4.62 -12.06
C ALA A 77 17.15 4.79 -12.63
N ASP A 78 16.89 4.21 -13.82
CA ASP A 78 15.56 4.24 -14.44
C ASP A 78 14.51 3.49 -13.60
N ALA A 79 14.83 2.27 -13.15
CA ALA A 79 13.94 1.46 -12.31
C ALA A 79 13.67 2.12 -10.94
N VAL A 80 14.68 2.80 -10.37
CA VAL A 80 14.52 3.55 -9.12
C VAL A 80 13.61 4.77 -9.33
N SER A 81 13.68 5.43 -10.48
CA SER A 81 12.81 6.57 -10.80
C SER A 81 11.35 6.16 -10.99
N GLU A 82 11.10 5.06 -11.72
CA GLU A 82 9.77 4.49 -11.92
C GLU A 82 9.17 3.98 -10.60
N PHE A 83 10.01 3.38 -9.74
CA PHE A 83 9.63 2.98 -8.40
C PHE A 83 9.21 4.16 -7.53
N LYS A 84 10.00 5.23 -7.47
CA LYS A 84 9.65 6.45 -6.73
C LYS A 84 8.35 7.07 -7.22
N TYR A 85 8.12 7.07 -8.53
CA TYR A 85 6.87 7.53 -9.12
C TYR A 85 5.68 6.66 -8.66
N SER A 86 5.83 5.34 -8.71
CA SER A 86 4.82 4.37 -8.28
C SER A 86 4.52 4.49 -6.77
N GLN A 87 5.54 4.63 -5.93
CA GLN A 87 5.38 4.90 -4.50
C GLN A 87 4.68 6.23 -4.24
N GLY A 88 4.97 7.26 -5.04
CA GLY A 88 4.28 8.56 -4.95
C GLY A 88 2.79 8.45 -5.24
N LEU A 89 2.40 7.68 -6.26
CA LEU A 89 0.98 7.39 -6.54
C LEU A 89 0.34 6.58 -5.42
N ALA A 90 1.01 5.50 -4.97
CA ALA A 90 0.51 4.65 -3.90
C ALA A 90 0.31 5.41 -2.59
N THR A 91 1.23 6.33 -2.25
CA THR A 91 1.13 7.20 -1.06
C THR A 91 -0.10 8.11 -1.13
N LYS A 92 -0.41 8.70 -2.29
CA LYS A 92 -1.61 9.54 -2.44
C LYS A 92 -2.90 8.75 -2.26
N VAL A 93 -2.98 7.56 -2.87
CA VAL A 93 -4.14 6.68 -2.73
C VAL A 93 -4.31 6.23 -1.27
N TRP A 94 -3.22 5.77 -0.66
CA TRP A 94 -3.20 5.39 0.76
C TRP A 94 -3.64 6.53 1.68
N ALA A 95 -3.09 7.73 1.49
CA ALA A 95 -3.44 8.89 2.30
C ALA A 95 -4.92 9.26 2.18
N GLY A 96 -5.50 9.13 0.98
CA GLY A 96 -6.94 9.30 0.77
C GLY A 96 -7.78 8.29 1.54
N VAL A 97 -7.39 7.01 1.52
CA VAL A 97 -8.07 5.95 2.29
C VAL A 97 -7.95 6.20 3.80
N LEU A 98 -6.75 6.53 4.28
CA LEU A 98 -6.52 6.81 5.70
C LEU A 98 -7.34 8.03 6.15
N ALA A 99 -7.39 9.10 5.35
CA ALA A 99 -8.20 10.27 5.65
C ALA A 99 -9.70 9.92 5.73
N ALA A 100 -10.20 9.08 4.82
CA ALA A 100 -11.59 8.62 4.87
C ALA A 100 -11.89 7.80 6.13
N LEU A 101 -10.97 6.92 6.55
CA LEU A 101 -11.12 6.13 7.79
C LEU A 101 -11.10 7.03 9.03
N VAL A 102 -10.19 8.01 9.08
CA VAL A 102 -10.11 8.98 10.19
C VAL A 102 -11.38 9.83 10.25
N ALA A 103 -11.86 10.33 9.11
CA ALA A 103 -13.10 11.09 9.06
C ALA A 103 -14.29 10.26 9.55
N ALA A 104 -14.41 9.00 9.11
CA ALA A 104 -15.47 8.10 9.56
C ALA A 104 -15.39 7.82 11.08
N ALA A 105 -14.17 7.69 11.63
CA ALA A 105 -13.98 7.47 13.06
C ALA A 105 -14.27 8.72 13.91
N ALA A 106 -14.08 9.91 13.35
CA ALA A 106 -14.25 11.20 14.03
C ALA A 106 -15.69 11.74 13.99
N LEU A 107 -16.52 11.29 13.04
CA LEU A 107 -17.93 11.68 12.90
C LEU A 107 -18.90 10.88 13.80
N GLN A 108 -18.34 10.02 14.66
CA GLN A 108 -19.07 9.10 15.53
C GLN A 108 -18.65 9.26 16.98
#